data_AF-A0A9E5ZJM5-F1
#
_entry.id   AF-A0A9E5ZJM5-F1
#
_cell.length_a   1.000
_cell.length_b   1.000
_cell.length_c   1.000
_cell.angle_alpha   90.00
_cell.angle_beta   90.00
_cell.angle_gamma   90.00
#
_symmetry.space_group_name_H-M   'P 1'
#
loop_
_entity.id
_entity.type
_entity.pdbx_description
1 polymer ?
#
loop_
_entity_poly.entity_id
_entity_poly.type
_entity_poly.pdbx_seq_one_letter_code
_entity_poly.pdbx_strand_id
1 'polypeptide(L)'
;MFLKNNTSLVALCMLLILLLINCKGEMNQYTEIKKSDSQDISSTTTSNTVQLEQGWNDGIQQKFWFTTQGSLIMRYDWFLWLEKENSTELFRSTKNINKYKYIPQSSSKLNPDGLPIGFMKNKEKGVNYVGINCAACHTGQVKYGETTMIIDGAPAMADYQSFFQDLEKAMEKTVTDKSKFERFAVNVLGDDYNNDDEMELRELFLKATEDLKARNILNETTNPYGFSRVDAFGQIFNMVTAHDLNIPENKEEPNAPVSYPFLWDTPQSNLVQWNGLLSNHGLGPIGRNVGEVLGVFGTLDIKPGVLYPTSAKVANLGRLEKWMESLWSPKWPEKYIGAIDTEKANAGKIVYANNCVSCHATIERTNPDRRVFANMIALKSIGTDPLMAINATHKASTGILEGEKITLVDDAVFGKTAYKAQILTNAVEGALFDHLLGTVEGLVISHLDIATSDFNAIATPSYKARPLNGIWATAPFLHNGSVPNIWELLKPEAERVKVFYVGSRELDPKNIGFETTESKDSFKYDTSIAGNYNMGHLYGTTLTEKEKWDLVEYMKTL
;
A
#
# COMPACT_ATOMS: atom_id res chain seq x y z
N MET A 1 -19.49 36.26 -18.86
CA MET A 1 -19.59 36.33 -17.37
C MET A 1 -18.95 35.12 -16.67
N PHE A 2 -18.22 34.26 -17.42
CA PHE A 2 -17.65 32.97 -16.98
C PHE A 2 -16.18 33.02 -16.48
N LEU A 3 -15.62 34.20 -16.21
CA LEU A 3 -14.19 34.38 -15.91
C LEU A 3 -13.89 35.13 -14.60
N LYS A 4 -14.90 35.43 -13.76
CA LYS A 4 -14.72 36.30 -12.58
C LYS A 4 -14.71 35.61 -11.22
N ASN A 5 -15.12 34.35 -11.08
CA ASN A 5 -15.18 33.68 -9.78
C ASN A 5 -14.00 32.75 -9.46
N ASN A 6 -13.25 32.26 -10.46
CA ASN A 6 -12.06 31.41 -10.23
C ASN A 6 -10.80 32.19 -9.84
N THR A 7 -10.79 33.52 -10.02
CA THR A 7 -9.65 34.36 -9.66
C THR A 7 -9.49 34.53 -8.15
N SER A 8 -10.56 34.43 -7.36
CA SER A 8 -10.46 34.69 -5.90
C SER A 8 -9.77 33.58 -5.13
N LEU A 9 -10.02 32.31 -5.45
CA LEU A 9 -9.45 31.18 -4.71
C LEU A 9 -7.98 30.92 -5.11
N VAL A 10 -7.68 31.01 -6.40
CA VAL A 10 -6.30 30.94 -6.92
C VAL A 10 -5.47 32.14 -6.46
N ALA A 11 -6.05 33.35 -6.38
CA ALA A 11 -5.38 34.51 -5.81
C ALA A 11 -5.14 34.36 -4.29
N LEU A 12 -6.07 33.73 -3.54
CA LEU A 12 -5.88 33.45 -2.12
C LEU A 12 -4.74 32.44 -1.89
N CYS A 13 -4.66 31.38 -2.72
CA CYS A 13 -3.57 30.42 -2.71
C CYS A 13 -2.22 31.08 -3.11
N MET A 14 -2.19 31.94 -4.12
CA MET A 14 -0.97 32.69 -4.48
C MET A 14 -0.53 33.69 -3.40
N LEU A 15 -1.48 34.33 -2.71
CA LEU A 15 -1.16 35.24 -1.60
C LEU A 15 -0.55 34.49 -0.40
N LEU A 16 -1.06 33.29 -0.09
CA LEU A 16 -0.53 32.41 0.96
C LEU A 16 0.86 31.85 0.61
N ILE A 17 1.09 31.49 -0.65
CA ILE A 17 2.41 31.06 -1.16
C ILE A 17 3.45 32.18 -1.02
N LEU A 18 3.07 33.44 -1.28
CA LEU A 18 3.96 34.60 -1.11
C LEU A 18 4.28 34.92 0.37
N LEU A 19 3.37 34.59 1.30
CA LEU A 19 3.58 34.79 2.75
C LEU A 19 4.47 33.70 3.38
N LEU A 20 4.47 32.48 2.85
CA LEU A 20 5.21 31.34 3.40
C LEU A 20 6.71 31.32 3.03
N ILE A 21 7.14 32.07 2.00
CA ILE A 21 8.55 32.19 1.62
C ILE A 21 9.38 32.93 2.71
N ASN A 22 8.73 33.59 3.68
CA ASN A 22 9.39 34.41 4.71
C ASN A 22 9.40 33.87 6.15
N CYS A 23 8.94 32.64 6.42
CA CYS A 23 9.04 32.04 7.76
C CYS A 23 9.92 30.78 7.75
N LYS A 24 11.21 30.93 8.05
CA LYS A 24 12.09 29.84 8.48
C LYS A 24 12.23 29.86 10.00
N GLY A 25 11.90 28.73 10.64
CA GLY A 25 12.08 28.44 12.07
C GLY A 25 10.89 27.63 12.58
N GLU A 26 10.99 26.52 13.29
CA GLU A 26 12.09 25.88 14.01
C GLU A 26 11.93 24.35 13.96
N MET A 27 13.05 23.67 14.18
CA MET A 27 13.19 22.21 14.20
C MET A 27 13.45 21.75 15.64
N ASN A 28 12.99 20.54 15.95
CA ASN A 28 13.27 19.70 17.12
C ASN A 28 12.55 20.02 18.43
N GLN A 29 11.81 19.03 18.93
CA GLN A 29 11.94 18.56 20.32
C GLN A 29 11.46 17.10 20.39
N TYR A 30 12.42 16.17 20.50
CA TYR A 30 12.19 14.81 20.97
C TYR A 30 12.73 14.75 22.40
N THR A 31 11.85 14.55 23.37
CA THR A 31 12.22 14.29 24.77
C THR A 31 12.59 12.82 24.96
N GLU A 32 13.69 12.59 25.66
CA GLU A 32 14.15 11.26 26.09
C GLU A 32 13.13 10.61 27.04
N ILE A 33 12.73 9.38 26.73
CA ILE A 33 11.99 8.51 27.65
C ILE A 33 12.97 7.45 28.17
N LYS A 34 12.93 7.24 29.49
CA LYS A 34 13.80 6.33 30.25
C LYS A 34 13.77 4.91 29.68
N LYS A 35 14.95 4.27 29.65
CA LYS A 35 15.14 2.84 29.40
C LYS A 35 14.25 2.01 30.33
N SER A 36 13.30 1.28 29.79
CA SER A 36 12.84 0.03 30.39
C SER A 36 13.60 -1.12 29.75
N ASP A 37 13.92 -2.12 30.57
CA ASP A 37 14.86 -3.19 30.26
C ASP A 37 14.46 -3.99 29.00
N SER A 38 15.18 -3.72 27.91
CA SER A 38 15.22 -4.56 26.73
C SER A 38 16.01 -5.84 27.06
N GLN A 39 15.36 -6.79 27.72
CA GLN A 39 15.83 -8.17 27.75
C GLN A 39 15.14 -8.95 26.63
N ASP A 40 15.97 -9.59 25.81
CA ASP A 40 15.68 -10.43 24.64
C ASP A 40 15.10 -9.75 23.39
N ILE A 41 15.90 -8.88 22.78
CA ILE A 41 16.05 -8.91 21.32
C ILE A 41 17.42 -9.51 21.02
N SER A 42 17.50 -10.84 21.11
CA SER A 42 18.58 -11.58 20.47
C SER A 42 18.59 -11.19 19.00
N SER A 43 19.65 -10.49 18.60
CA SER A 43 20.00 -10.17 17.22
C SER A 43 20.22 -11.46 16.44
N THR A 44 19.16 -12.10 15.96
CA THR A 44 19.25 -12.93 14.77
C THR A 44 19.08 -12.05 13.54
N THR A 45 19.94 -11.05 13.40
CA THR A 45 20.34 -10.60 12.07
C THR A 45 21.11 -11.78 11.48
N THR A 46 20.42 -12.61 10.70
CA THR A 46 21.08 -13.56 9.80
C THR A 46 22.18 -12.78 9.06
N SER A 47 23.43 -13.25 9.15
CA SER A 47 24.65 -12.47 8.84
C SER A 47 24.79 -11.98 7.39
N ASN A 48 23.77 -12.14 6.55
CA ASN A 48 23.82 -11.96 5.10
C ASN A 48 22.62 -11.15 4.56
N THR A 49 22.05 -10.22 5.34
CA THR A 49 21.08 -9.23 4.80
C THR A 49 21.83 -8.15 4.03
N VAL A 50 21.44 -7.92 2.78
CA VAL A 50 22.06 -6.92 1.89
C VAL A 50 21.01 -5.94 1.37
N GLN A 51 21.43 -4.68 1.22
CA GLN A 51 20.65 -3.64 0.54
C GLN A 51 21.09 -3.56 -0.92
N LEU A 52 20.14 -3.46 -1.83
CA LEU A 52 20.42 -3.27 -3.26
C LEU A 52 20.53 -1.78 -3.58
N GLU A 53 21.29 -1.44 -4.62
CA GLU A 53 21.41 -0.06 -5.07
C GLU A 53 20.10 0.42 -5.72
N GLN A 54 19.36 1.27 -5.00
CA GLN A 54 18.06 1.80 -5.43
C GLN A 54 17.96 3.33 -5.28
N GLY A 55 19.07 4.05 -5.44
CA GLY A 55 19.09 5.52 -5.48
C GLY A 55 18.87 6.20 -4.13
N TRP A 56 18.46 5.45 -3.11
CA TRP A 56 18.33 5.91 -1.73
C TRP A 56 19.60 5.63 -0.92
N ASN A 57 19.87 6.51 0.04
CA ASN A 57 20.76 6.22 1.16
C ASN A 57 19.95 5.79 2.39
N ASP A 58 20.62 5.26 3.40
CA ASP A 58 20.00 4.80 4.66
C ASP A 58 19.12 5.87 5.32
N GLY A 59 19.49 7.15 5.19
CA GLY A 59 18.73 8.26 5.75
C GLY A 59 17.37 8.49 5.08
N ILE A 60 17.29 8.37 3.75
CA ILE A 60 16.02 8.44 3.00
C ILE A 60 15.20 7.18 3.27
N GLN A 61 15.83 6.02 3.23
CA GLN A 61 15.18 4.73 3.48
C GLN A 61 14.49 4.70 4.85
N GLN A 62 15.21 5.04 5.93
CA GLN A 62 14.64 5.11 7.29
C GLN A 62 13.50 6.12 7.40
N LYS A 63 13.60 7.27 6.73
CA LYS A 63 12.53 8.26 6.71
C LYS A 63 11.29 7.74 5.99
N PHE A 64 11.45 7.09 4.83
CA PHE A 64 10.35 6.50 4.10
C PHE A 64 9.66 5.40 4.92
N TRP A 65 10.43 4.53 5.57
CA TRP A 65 9.89 3.43 6.38
C TRP A 65 9.08 3.87 7.60
N PHE A 66 9.40 5.02 8.22
CA PHE A 66 8.84 5.39 9.52
C PHE A 66 8.15 6.76 9.58
N THR A 67 8.02 7.48 8.46
CA THR A 67 7.24 8.71 8.42
C THR A 67 5.74 8.40 8.47
N THR A 68 5.03 9.00 9.42
CA THR A 68 3.58 8.84 9.53
C THR A 68 2.82 9.46 8.36
N GLN A 69 1.84 8.74 7.85
CA GLN A 69 0.85 9.25 6.89
C GLN A 69 -0.51 9.63 7.51
N GLY A 70 -0.70 9.37 8.81
CA GLY A 70 -1.96 9.66 9.51
C GLY A 70 -2.82 8.43 9.86
N SER A 71 -2.30 7.22 9.63
CA SER A 71 -2.95 5.95 10.04
C SER A 71 -2.99 5.81 11.58
N LEU A 72 -4.11 5.31 12.11
CA LEU A 72 -4.45 5.19 13.54
C LEU A 72 -5.02 3.80 13.85
N ILE A 73 -4.19 2.75 13.87
CA ILE A 73 -4.66 1.37 14.11
C ILE A 73 -5.12 1.19 15.56
N MET A 74 -4.26 1.53 16.52
CA MET A 74 -4.54 1.48 17.96
C MET A 74 -3.54 2.35 18.71
N ARG A 75 -3.75 2.62 20.00
CA ARG A 75 -2.77 3.37 20.79
C ARG A 75 -1.42 2.65 20.82
N TYR A 76 -0.36 3.44 20.77
CA TYR A 76 1.01 2.96 20.56
C TYR A 76 1.48 2.07 21.72
N ASP A 77 1.26 2.55 22.95
CA ASP A 77 1.54 1.82 24.20
C ASP A 77 0.80 0.48 24.27
N TRP A 78 -0.46 0.43 23.83
CA TRP A 78 -1.22 -0.81 23.77
C TRP A 78 -0.58 -1.83 22.84
N PHE A 79 -0.16 -1.41 21.64
CA PHE A 79 0.51 -2.33 20.70
C PHE A 79 1.86 -2.86 21.23
N LEU A 80 2.58 -2.06 22.02
CA LEU A 80 3.84 -2.49 22.62
C LEU A 80 3.69 -3.66 23.58
N TRP A 81 2.55 -3.75 24.27
CA TRP A 81 2.28 -4.68 25.36
C TRP A 81 1.18 -5.71 25.06
N LEU A 82 0.54 -5.63 23.90
CA LEU A 82 -0.49 -6.58 23.50
C LEU A 82 0.12 -7.98 23.35
N GLU A 83 -0.41 -8.94 24.08
CA GLU A 83 -0.07 -10.36 23.95
C GLU A 83 -0.94 -11.02 22.86
N LYS A 84 -0.39 -11.98 22.11
CA LYS A 84 -1.18 -12.80 21.14
C LYS A 84 -2.32 -13.54 21.83
N GLU A 85 -3.44 -13.76 21.15
CA GLU A 85 -4.67 -14.41 21.68
C GLU A 85 -4.40 -15.47 22.77
N ASN A 86 -3.81 -16.61 22.40
CA ASN A 86 -3.61 -17.77 23.28
C ASN A 86 -2.15 -17.92 23.77
N SER A 87 -1.45 -16.82 24.00
CA SER A 87 -0.05 -16.82 24.46
C SER A 87 0.28 -15.55 25.27
N THR A 88 1.36 -15.58 26.04
CA THR A 88 1.99 -14.39 26.64
C THR A 88 3.05 -13.76 25.74
N GLU A 89 3.37 -14.36 24.59
CA GLU A 89 4.25 -13.76 23.58
C GLU A 89 3.59 -12.49 23.02
N LEU A 90 4.35 -11.39 23.00
CA LEU A 90 3.87 -10.11 22.45
C LEU A 90 3.50 -10.24 20.97
N PHE A 91 2.42 -9.56 20.58
CA PHE A 91 1.93 -9.52 19.21
C PHE A 91 2.98 -8.93 18.24
N ARG A 92 3.75 -7.95 18.70
CA ARG A 92 4.84 -7.34 17.93
C ARG A 92 6.15 -8.14 17.88
N SER A 93 6.19 -9.32 18.48
CA SER A 93 7.42 -10.14 18.50
C SER A 93 7.92 -10.44 17.07
N THR A 94 9.24 -10.49 16.89
CA THR A 94 9.89 -10.78 15.58
C THR A 94 9.33 -12.03 14.91
N LYS A 95 9.05 -13.07 15.71
CA LYS A 95 8.47 -14.33 15.22
C LYS A 95 7.05 -14.13 14.71
N ASN A 96 6.19 -13.42 15.46
CA ASN A 96 4.82 -13.17 15.05
C ASN A 96 4.74 -12.23 13.84
N ILE A 97 5.54 -11.16 13.80
CA ILE A 97 5.63 -10.26 12.64
C ILE A 97 6.09 -11.00 11.37
N ASN A 98 7.09 -11.89 11.49
CA ASN A 98 7.55 -12.69 10.36
C ASN A 98 6.51 -13.71 9.86
N LYS A 99 5.60 -14.20 10.72
CA LYS A 99 4.48 -15.08 10.31
C LYS A 99 3.66 -14.42 9.19
N TYR A 100 3.35 -13.14 9.33
CA TYR A 100 2.60 -12.35 8.35
C TYR A 100 3.48 -11.74 7.26
N LYS A 101 4.77 -12.08 7.23
CA LYS A 101 5.75 -11.57 6.27
C LYS A 101 5.85 -10.04 6.24
N TYR A 102 5.59 -9.36 7.35
CA TYR A 102 6.20 -8.06 7.58
C TYR A 102 7.68 -8.23 7.92
N ILE A 103 8.46 -7.16 7.88
CA ILE A 103 9.92 -7.21 8.02
C ILE A 103 10.31 -6.57 9.36
N PRO A 104 10.67 -7.37 10.39
CA PRO A 104 11.14 -6.84 11.67
C PRO A 104 12.36 -5.94 11.51
N GLN A 105 12.51 -4.97 12.41
CA GLN A 105 13.64 -4.05 12.44
C GLN A 105 14.22 -3.95 13.84
N SER A 106 15.52 -3.65 13.91
CA SER A 106 16.15 -3.20 15.14
C SER A 106 15.73 -1.77 15.46
N SER A 107 15.92 -1.36 16.71
CA SER A 107 15.64 0.02 17.10
C SER A 107 16.54 1.01 16.34
N SER A 108 15.97 2.17 16.02
CA SER A 108 16.67 3.27 15.37
C SER A 108 16.17 4.61 15.92
N LYS A 109 16.80 5.72 15.52
CA LYS A 109 16.37 7.05 15.94
C LYS A 109 14.92 7.37 15.54
N LEU A 110 14.45 6.87 14.40
CA LEU A 110 13.08 7.08 13.91
C LEU A 110 12.13 5.95 14.33
N ASN A 111 12.67 4.86 14.87
CA ASN A 111 11.92 3.68 15.30
C ASN A 111 12.51 3.12 16.61
N PRO A 112 12.37 3.84 17.74
CA PRO A 112 13.06 3.48 18.99
C PRO A 112 12.61 2.13 19.55
N ASP A 113 11.39 1.69 19.26
CA ASP A 113 10.83 0.43 19.77
C ASP A 113 10.96 -0.76 18.80
N GLY A 114 11.65 -0.58 17.67
CA GLY A 114 11.92 -1.65 16.71
C GLY A 114 10.67 -2.19 16.00
N LEU A 115 9.72 -1.31 15.67
CA LEU A 115 8.55 -1.67 14.87
C LEU A 115 8.95 -2.22 13.48
N PRO A 116 8.14 -3.09 12.86
CA PRO A 116 8.42 -3.60 11.52
C PRO A 116 8.49 -2.47 10.48
N ILE A 117 9.16 -2.70 9.35
CA ILE A 117 9.19 -1.73 8.23
C ILE A 117 7.75 -1.31 7.88
N GLY A 118 7.52 0.01 7.84
CA GLY A 118 6.23 0.61 7.52
C GLY A 118 5.27 0.78 8.69
N PHE A 119 5.57 0.21 9.86
CA PHE A 119 4.82 0.48 11.09
C PHE A 119 5.45 1.68 11.79
N MET A 120 4.64 2.69 12.08
CA MET A 120 5.12 3.98 12.55
C MET A 120 4.33 4.49 13.75
N LYS A 121 4.95 5.42 14.49
CA LYS A 121 4.31 6.18 15.56
C LYS A 121 3.66 7.42 14.98
N ASN A 122 2.35 7.56 15.15
CA ASN A 122 1.60 8.75 14.79
C ASN A 122 1.10 9.47 16.05
N LYS A 123 1.20 10.80 16.11
CA LYS A 123 0.64 11.59 17.21
C LYS A 123 -0.60 12.33 16.71
N GLU A 124 -1.74 12.04 17.31
CA GLU A 124 -3.03 12.64 16.98
C GLU A 124 -3.72 13.14 18.24
N LYS A 125 -4.09 14.43 18.27
CA LYS A 125 -4.76 15.10 19.42
C LYS A 125 -4.13 14.78 20.79
N GLY A 126 -2.80 14.71 20.84
CA GLY A 126 -2.03 14.44 22.07
C GLY A 126 -1.77 12.97 22.37
N VAL A 127 -2.45 12.04 21.69
CA VAL A 127 -2.30 10.59 21.89
C VAL A 127 -1.39 9.99 20.82
N ASN A 128 -0.55 9.03 21.21
CA ASN A 128 0.29 8.29 20.27
C ASN A 128 -0.42 7.02 19.83
N TYR A 129 -0.42 6.78 18.52
CA TYR A 129 -0.96 5.59 17.88
C TYR A 129 0.14 4.86 17.12
N VAL A 130 0.01 3.54 17.01
CA VAL A 130 0.67 2.81 15.94
C VAL A 130 -0.19 2.91 14.69
N GLY A 131 0.44 3.17 13.55
CA GLY A 131 -0.19 3.13 12.23
C GLY A 131 0.72 2.43 11.24
N ILE A 132 0.23 2.22 10.03
CA ILE A 132 1.03 1.77 8.89
C ILE A 132 1.17 2.87 7.85
N ASN A 133 2.25 2.82 7.06
CA ASN A 133 2.45 3.62 5.87
C ASN A 133 2.76 2.76 4.65
N CYS A 134 3.01 3.40 3.51
CA CYS A 134 3.31 2.75 2.23
C CYS A 134 4.34 1.62 2.33
N ALA A 135 5.39 1.77 3.15
CA ALA A 135 6.49 0.81 3.23
C ALA A 135 6.06 -0.57 3.77
N ALA A 136 4.94 -0.67 4.49
CA ALA A 136 4.44 -1.94 5.02
C ALA A 136 3.99 -2.89 3.90
N CYS A 137 3.40 -2.33 2.85
CA CYS A 137 2.91 -3.06 1.67
C CYS A 137 3.91 -3.04 0.49
N HIS A 138 4.80 -2.04 0.47
CA HIS A 138 5.69 -1.75 -0.65
C HIS A 138 7.17 -1.85 -0.29
N THR A 139 7.53 -2.72 0.64
CA THR A 139 8.93 -3.14 0.84
C THR A 139 9.02 -4.65 0.76
N GLY A 140 9.70 -5.14 -0.27
CA GLY A 140 9.87 -6.57 -0.51
C GLY A 140 11.05 -7.15 0.26
N GLN A 141 10.97 -8.44 0.58
CA GLN A 141 12.13 -9.23 1.02
C GLN A 141 12.26 -10.45 0.12
N VAL A 142 13.42 -10.59 -0.52
CA VAL A 142 13.78 -11.73 -1.36
C VAL A 142 14.91 -12.50 -0.70
N LYS A 143 14.86 -13.83 -0.75
CA LYS A 143 15.91 -14.73 -0.28
C LYS A 143 16.43 -15.56 -1.43
N TYR A 144 17.74 -15.80 -1.43
CA TYR A 144 18.37 -16.76 -2.32
C TYR A 144 19.56 -17.40 -1.60
N GLY A 145 19.43 -18.68 -1.28
CA GLY A 145 20.39 -19.38 -0.43
C GLY A 145 20.50 -18.70 0.94
N GLU A 146 21.71 -18.31 1.33
CA GLU A 146 21.92 -17.62 2.61
C GLU A 146 21.70 -16.11 2.55
N THR A 147 21.54 -15.53 1.35
CA THR A 147 21.43 -14.07 1.19
C THR A 147 19.98 -13.62 1.32
N THR A 148 19.75 -12.59 2.13
CA THR A 148 18.46 -11.89 2.22
C THR A 148 18.59 -10.49 1.66
N MET A 149 17.75 -10.12 0.71
CA MET A 149 17.71 -8.81 0.06
C MET A 149 16.44 -8.07 0.49
N ILE A 150 16.60 -6.85 1.02
CA ILE A 150 15.48 -5.93 1.20
C ILE A 150 15.41 -5.04 -0.04
N ILE A 151 14.21 -4.91 -0.60
CA ILE A 151 13.99 -4.20 -1.86
C ILE A 151 12.92 -3.13 -1.63
N ASP A 152 13.36 -1.88 -1.60
CA ASP A 152 12.48 -0.74 -1.42
C ASP A 152 11.56 -0.56 -2.62
N GLY A 153 10.29 -0.29 -2.36
CA GLY A 153 9.26 -0.16 -3.38
C GLY A 153 8.82 -1.48 -4.01
N ALA A 154 9.36 -2.64 -3.63
CA ALA A 154 8.88 -3.92 -4.14
C ALA A 154 7.60 -4.35 -3.43
N PRO A 155 6.74 -5.17 -4.05
CA PRO A 155 5.59 -5.76 -3.39
C PRO A 155 6.04 -6.54 -2.15
N ALA A 156 5.48 -6.21 -0.98
CA ALA A 156 5.72 -6.99 0.22
C ALA A 156 5.00 -8.34 0.11
N MET A 157 5.62 -9.41 0.57
CA MET A 157 4.92 -10.71 0.71
C MET A 157 3.92 -10.70 1.88
N ALA A 158 3.48 -9.53 2.36
CA ALA A 158 2.70 -9.36 3.57
C ALA A 158 1.31 -10.01 3.48
N ASP A 159 0.84 -10.62 4.56
CA ASP A 159 -0.55 -11.06 4.75
C ASP A 159 -1.29 -10.03 5.61
N TYR A 160 -1.82 -9.02 4.92
CA TYR A 160 -2.55 -7.92 5.54
C TYR A 160 -3.83 -8.41 6.25
N GLN A 161 -4.60 -9.30 5.61
CA GLN A 161 -5.90 -9.73 6.12
C GLN A 161 -5.76 -10.51 7.42
N SER A 162 -4.91 -11.54 7.43
CA SER A 162 -4.73 -12.38 8.63
C SER A 162 -4.08 -11.61 9.78
N PHE A 163 -3.23 -10.61 9.49
CA PHE A 163 -2.64 -9.76 10.51
C PHE A 163 -3.71 -9.01 11.31
N PHE A 164 -4.65 -8.35 10.64
CA PHE A 164 -5.70 -7.56 11.31
C PHE A 164 -6.80 -8.43 11.94
N GLN A 165 -7.07 -9.61 11.39
CA GLN A 165 -7.95 -10.60 12.02
C GLN A 165 -7.35 -11.16 13.32
N ASP A 166 -6.06 -11.50 13.33
CA ASP A 166 -5.41 -12.02 14.54
C ASP A 166 -5.11 -10.90 15.56
N LEU A 167 -4.94 -9.65 15.11
CA LEU A 167 -4.88 -8.48 16.00
C LEU A 167 -6.20 -8.28 16.73
N GLU A 168 -7.33 -8.35 16.03
CA GLU A 168 -8.67 -8.30 16.63
C GLU A 168 -8.84 -9.40 17.69
N LYS A 169 -8.52 -10.66 17.37
CA LYS A 169 -8.61 -11.77 18.34
C LYS A 169 -7.71 -11.56 19.56
N ALA A 170 -6.50 -11.02 19.36
CA ALA A 170 -5.61 -10.69 20.47
C ALA A 170 -6.21 -9.61 21.38
N MET A 171 -6.84 -8.58 20.81
CA MET A 171 -7.54 -7.54 21.56
C MET A 171 -8.79 -8.10 22.28
N GLU A 172 -9.64 -8.85 21.58
CA GLU A 172 -10.84 -9.47 22.15
C GLU A 172 -10.48 -10.41 23.32
N LYS A 173 -9.44 -11.22 23.15
CA LYS A 173 -8.96 -12.10 24.23
C LYS A 173 -8.35 -11.32 25.38
N THR A 174 -7.68 -10.20 25.12
CA THR A 174 -7.12 -9.32 26.16
C THR A 174 -8.23 -8.69 27.01
N VAL A 175 -9.30 -8.19 26.39
CA VAL A 175 -10.37 -7.53 27.15
C VAL A 175 -11.29 -8.52 27.89
N THR A 176 -11.47 -9.73 27.36
CA THR A 176 -12.38 -10.75 27.95
C THR A 176 -11.72 -11.62 29.01
N ASP A 177 -10.38 -11.78 28.99
CA ASP A 177 -9.64 -12.57 29.96
C ASP A 177 -9.07 -11.69 31.08
N LYS A 178 -9.60 -11.85 32.29
CA LYS A 178 -9.24 -11.03 33.45
C LYS A 178 -7.72 -10.98 33.69
N SER A 179 -7.06 -12.14 33.73
CA SER A 179 -5.63 -12.20 34.06
C SER A 179 -4.76 -11.62 32.94
N LYS A 180 -5.21 -11.72 31.69
CA LYS A 180 -4.53 -11.11 30.55
C LYS A 180 -4.70 -9.58 30.57
N PHE A 181 -5.91 -9.11 30.84
CA PHE A 181 -6.18 -7.67 30.96
C PHE A 181 -5.35 -7.03 32.08
N GLU A 182 -5.28 -7.67 33.24
CA GLU A 182 -4.49 -7.19 34.39
C GLU A 182 -3.01 -7.00 34.02
N ARG A 183 -2.37 -8.00 33.37
CA ARG A 183 -0.99 -7.87 32.88
C ARG A 183 -0.83 -6.75 31.86
N PHE A 184 -1.78 -6.64 30.93
CA PHE A 184 -1.80 -5.58 29.93
C PHE A 184 -1.91 -4.19 30.59
N ALA A 185 -2.83 -4.02 31.52
CA ALA A 185 -3.09 -2.77 32.23
C ALA A 185 -1.89 -2.35 33.08
N VAL A 186 -1.27 -3.27 33.83
CA VAL A 186 -0.05 -3.01 34.60
C VAL A 186 1.08 -2.48 33.70
N ASN A 187 1.26 -3.08 32.52
CA ASN A 187 2.31 -2.65 31.59
C ASN A 187 2.01 -1.31 30.90
N VAL A 188 0.73 -1.04 30.60
CA VAL A 188 0.30 0.19 29.91
C VAL A 188 0.26 1.39 30.86
N LEU A 189 -0.27 1.22 32.06
CA LEU A 189 -0.41 2.29 33.07
C LEU A 189 0.87 2.50 33.87
N GLY A 190 1.70 1.45 34.04
CA GLY A 190 2.96 1.55 34.76
C GLY A 190 2.78 2.05 36.19
N ASP A 191 3.49 3.12 36.54
CA ASP A 191 3.44 3.73 37.89
C ASP A 191 2.07 4.30 38.25
N ASP A 192 1.22 4.62 37.26
CA ASP A 192 -0.11 5.18 37.46
C ASP A 192 -1.18 4.09 37.71
N TYR A 193 -0.82 2.80 37.67
CA TYR A 193 -1.77 1.70 37.81
C TYR A 193 -2.57 1.75 39.12
N ASN A 194 -3.89 1.85 38.98
CA ASN A 194 -4.88 1.69 40.05
C ASN A 194 -6.21 1.16 39.48
N ASN A 195 -7.15 0.78 40.36
CA ASN A 195 -8.39 0.14 39.94
C ASN A 195 -9.29 1.04 39.07
N ASP A 196 -9.30 2.35 39.30
CA ASP A 196 -10.14 3.29 38.55
C ASP A 196 -9.57 3.48 37.14
N ASP A 197 -8.26 3.69 37.02
CA ASP A 197 -7.57 3.81 35.72
C ASP A 197 -7.58 2.49 34.93
N GLU A 198 -7.52 1.33 35.61
CA GLU A 198 -7.69 0.03 34.95
C GLU A 198 -9.10 -0.09 34.32
N MET A 199 -10.14 0.35 35.03
CA MET A 199 -11.51 0.30 34.55
C MET A 199 -11.70 1.23 33.35
N GLU A 200 -11.19 2.47 33.41
CA GLU A 200 -11.22 3.41 32.28
C GLU A 200 -10.45 2.85 31.08
N LEU A 201 -9.23 2.31 31.30
CA LEU A 201 -8.46 1.65 30.26
C LEU A 201 -9.25 0.50 29.62
N ARG A 202 -9.99 -0.27 30.42
CA ARG A 202 -10.78 -1.41 29.93
C ARG A 202 -11.91 -0.96 29.04
N GLU A 203 -12.62 0.11 29.39
CA GLU A 203 -13.68 0.68 28.57
C GLU A 203 -13.15 1.22 27.24
N LEU A 204 -12.05 2.00 27.28
CA LEU A 204 -11.41 2.53 26.07
C LEU A 204 -10.88 1.41 25.16
N PHE A 205 -10.26 0.39 25.75
CA PHE A 205 -9.72 -0.75 25.01
C PHE A 205 -10.82 -1.63 24.42
N LEU A 206 -11.93 -1.83 25.14
CA LEU A 206 -13.12 -2.50 24.63
C LEU A 206 -13.67 -1.78 23.40
N LYS A 207 -13.83 -0.45 23.48
CA LYS A 207 -14.34 0.36 22.36
C LYS A 207 -13.45 0.24 21.13
N ALA A 208 -12.13 0.34 21.29
CA ALA A 208 -11.19 0.16 20.18
C ALA A 208 -11.22 -1.27 19.60
N THR A 209 -11.46 -2.29 20.43
CA THR A 209 -11.63 -3.68 19.98
C THR A 209 -12.89 -3.83 19.13
N GLU A 210 -14.00 -3.23 19.56
CA GLU A 210 -15.26 -3.21 18.80
C GLU A 210 -15.13 -2.47 17.47
N ASP A 211 -14.40 -1.35 17.44
CA ASP A 211 -14.17 -0.59 16.22
C ASP A 211 -13.33 -1.38 15.19
N LEU A 212 -12.27 -2.07 15.65
CA LEU A 212 -11.48 -2.95 14.77
C LEU A 212 -12.31 -4.14 14.27
N LYS A 213 -13.12 -4.75 15.14
CA LYS A 213 -14.04 -5.84 14.79
C LYS A 213 -15.08 -5.39 13.76
N ALA A 214 -15.68 -4.22 13.96
CA ALA A 214 -16.62 -3.64 12.99
C ALA A 214 -15.96 -3.42 11.63
N ARG A 215 -14.72 -2.90 11.60
CA ARG A 215 -13.94 -2.75 10.36
C ARG A 215 -13.64 -4.10 9.68
N ASN A 216 -13.30 -5.13 10.46
CA ASN A 216 -13.03 -6.46 9.91
C ASN A 216 -14.32 -7.11 9.36
N ILE A 217 -15.45 -6.97 10.05
CA ILE A 217 -16.78 -7.42 9.57
C ILE A 217 -17.17 -6.67 8.29
N LEU A 218 -16.93 -5.36 8.24
CA LEU A 218 -17.22 -4.53 7.07
C LEU A 218 -16.46 -5.02 5.83
N ASN A 219 -15.26 -5.57 6.01
CA ASN A 219 -14.37 -6.02 4.95
C ASN A 219 -14.20 -7.54 4.89
N GLU A 220 -15.12 -8.29 5.49
CA GLU A 220 -15.16 -9.74 5.40
C GLU A 220 -15.37 -10.18 3.93
N THR A 221 -14.65 -11.23 3.52
CA THR A 221 -14.74 -11.77 2.17
C THR A 221 -14.61 -13.28 2.16
N THR A 222 -15.31 -13.90 1.21
CA THR A 222 -15.24 -15.30 0.81
C THR A 222 -14.05 -15.62 -0.09
N ASN A 223 -13.32 -14.60 -0.59
CA ASN A 223 -12.08 -14.74 -1.35
C ASN A 223 -10.87 -14.23 -0.53
N PRO A 224 -10.28 -15.07 0.35
CA PRO A 224 -9.14 -14.66 1.16
C PRO A 224 -7.99 -14.11 0.33
N TYR A 225 -7.37 -13.03 0.81
CA TYR A 225 -6.35 -12.32 0.04
C TYR A 225 -5.03 -13.12 -0.01
N GLY A 226 -4.67 -13.76 1.09
CA GLY A 226 -3.37 -14.40 1.24
C GLY A 226 -2.21 -13.41 1.21
N PHE A 227 -1.03 -13.90 0.86
CA PHE A 227 0.19 -13.09 0.84
C PHE A 227 0.28 -12.22 -0.42
N SER A 228 0.90 -11.04 -0.27
CA SER A 228 1.22 -10.09 -1.34
C SER A 228 0.03 -9.40 -2.01
N ARG A 229 -1.19 -9.58 -1.49
CA ARG A 229 -2.42 -9.06 -2.11
C ARG A 229 -3.36 -8.39 -1.12
N VAL A 230 -4.16 -7.48 -1.63
CA VAL A 230 -5.27 -6.84 -0.91
C VAL A 230 -6.31 -6.34 -1.91
N ASP A 231 -7.59 -6.36 -1.57
CA ASP A 231 -8.60 -5.59 -2.29
C ASP A 231 -8.71 -4.19 -1.68
N ALA A 232 -7.72 -3.34 -1.97
CA ALA A 232 -7.66 -1.99 -1.42
C ALA A 232 -8.87 -1.13 -1.84
N PHE A 233 -9.38 -1.31 -3.06
CA PHE A 233 -10.55 -0.56 -3.53
C PHE A 233 -11.81 -0.93 -2.76
N GLY A 234 -12.10 -2.22 -2.64
CA GLY A 234 -13.25 -2.67 -1.87
C GLY A 234 -13.19 -2.16 -0.42
N GLN A 235 -12.02 -2.21 0.21
CA GLN A 235 -11.86 -1.69 1.58
C GLN A 235 -12.04 -0.18 1.68
N ILE A 236 -11.38 0.60 0.81
CA ILE A 236 -11.53 2.07 0.80
C ILE A 236 -12.99 2.46 0.54
N PHE A 237 -13.64 1.82 -0.43
CA PHE A 237 -15.02 2.10 -0.75
C PHE A 237 -15.97 1.76 0.39
N ASN A 238 -15.76 0.65 1.10
CA ASN A 238 -16.56 0.33 2.27
C ASN A 238 -16.32 1.34 3.41
N MET A 239 -15.08 1.77 3.64
CA MET A 239 -14.81 2.81 4.63
C MET A 239 -15.54 4.11 4.28
N VAL A 240 -15.35 4.65 3.08
CA VAL A 240 -15.92 5.95 2.74
C VAL A 240 -17.44 5.89 2.57
N THR A 241 -17.95 4.89 1.85
CA THR A 241 -19.38 4.88 1.47
C THR A 241 -20.28 4.24 2.51
N ALA A 242 -19.78 3.31 3.32
CA ALA A 242 -20.60 2.63 4.33
C ALA A 242 -20.30 3.13 5.75
N HIS A 243 -19.03 3.21 6.14
CA HIS A 243 -18.64 3.65 7.49
C HIS A 243 -18.75 5.18 7.64
N ASP A 244 -18.05 5.96 6.83
CA ASP A 244 -17.92 7.42 7.02
C ASP A 244 -19.21 8.19 6.67
N LEU A 245 -20.01 7.68 5.73
CA LEU A 245 -21.36 8.18 5.47
C LEU A 245 -22.42 7.64 6.45
N ASN A 246 -22.06 6.66 7.28
CA ASN A 246 -22.97 5.95 8.18
C ASN A 246 -24.17 5.30 7.43
N ILE A 247 -23.87 4.56 6.36
CA ILE A 247 -24.83 3.85 5.49
C ILE A 247 -24.36 2.40 5.33
N PRO A 248 -24.56 1.52 6.34
CA PRO A 248 -24.04 0.15 6.29
C PRO A 248 -24.52 -0.66 5.07
N GLU A 249 -25.65 -0.29 4.45
CA GLU A 249 -26.19 -0.90 3.24
C GLU A 249 -25.31 -0.68 1.99
N ASN A 250 -24.39 0.29 2.03
CA ASN A 250 -23.42 0.49 0.94
C ASN A 250 -22.28 -0.55 0.94
N LYS A 251 -22.18 -1.37 2.00
CA LYS A 251 -21.20 -2.45 2.11
C LYS A 251 -21.28 -3.37 0.89
N GLU A 252 -20.14 -3.61 0.28
CA GLU A 252 -19.95 -4.68 -0.69
C GLU A 252 -18.77 -5.55 -0.29
N GLU A 253 -18.81 -6.82 -0.67
CA GLU A 253 -17.72 -7.74 -0.39
C GLU A 253 -16.46 -7.32 -1.16
N PRO A 254 -15.32 -7.06 -0.49
CA PRO A 254 -14.07 -6.75 -1.16
C PRO A 254 -13.39 -8.03 -1.66
N ASN A 255 -13.90 -8.58 -2.76
CA ASN A 255 -13.59 -9.93 -3.27
C ASN A 255 -12.63 -9.97 -4.47
N ALA A 256 -11.98 -8.85 -4.81
CA ALA A 256 -11.08 -8.74 -5.96
C ALA A 256 -9.65 -8.37 -5.53
N PRO A 257 -8.96 -9.22 -4.75
CA PRO A 257 -7.63 -8.91 -4.25
C PRO A 257 -6.61 -8.79 -5.38
N VAL A 258 -5.81 -7.72 -5.33
CA VAL A 258 -4.74 -7.45 -6.28
C VAL A 258 -3.38 -7.42 -5.59
N SER A 259 -2.34 -7.75 -6.34
CA SER A 259 -0.96 -7.64 -5.87
C SER A 259 -0.61 -6.19 -5.57
N TYR A 260 0.18 -5.96 -4.51
CA TYR A 260 0.76 -4.64 -4.27
C TYR A 260 1.57 -4.23 -5.50
N PRO A 261 1.32 -3.07 -6.14
CA PRO A 261 2.18 -2.61 -7.23
C PRO A 261 3.55 -2.21 -6.67
N PHE A 262 4.59 -2.21 -7.51
CA PHE A 262 5.86 -1.60 -7.09
C PHE A 262 5.74 -0.07 -7.05
N LEU A 263 6.65 0.60 -6.33
CA LEU A 263 6.69 2.07 -6.20
C LEU A 263 7.72 2.77 -7.08
N TRP A 264 8.81 2.11 -7.48
CA TRP A 264 9.77 2.75 -8.40
C TRP A 264 9.08 3.17 -9.70
N ASP A 265 9.50 4.30 -10.26
CA ASP A 265 8.91 4.93 -11.45
C ASP A 265 7.48 5.47 -11.28
N THR A 266 6.85 5.29 -10.11
CA THR A 266 5.50 5.80 -9.84
C THR A 266 5.41 7.32 -10.00
N PRO A 267 6.30 8.15 -9.42
CA PRO A 267 6.24 9.60 -9.60
C PRO A 267 6.41 10.04 -11.07
N GLN A 268 7.06 9.21 -11.90
CA GLN A 268 7.27 9.48 -13.32
C GLN A 268 6.14 8.96 -14.21
N SER A 269 5.18 8.22 -13.66
CA SER A 269 4.04 7.65 -14.38
C SER A 269 2.93 8.67 -14.57
N ASN A 270 2.24 8.63 -15.71
CA ASN A 270 1.06 9.47 -15.96
C ASN A 270 -0.21 8.91 -15.26
N LEU A 271 -0.28 7.58 -15.11
CA LEU A 271 -1.40 6.86 -14.49
C LEU A 271 -0.91 5.87 -13.42
N VAL A 272 -1.73 5.67 -12.41
CA VAL A 272 -1.45 4.77 -11.27
C VAL A 272 -2.63 3.84 -11.01
N GLN A 273 -2.45 2.90 -10.06
CA GLN A 273 -3.32 1.75 -9.84
C GLN A 273 -3.33 0.77 -11.02
N TRP A 274 -3.85 -0.44 -10.84
CA TRP A 274 -3.85 -1.46 -11.90
C TRP A 274 -4.77 -1.09 -13.06
N ASN A 275 -5.91 -0.47 -12.77
CA ASN A 275 -6.91 -0.07 -13.75
C ASN A 275 -6.69 1.35 -14.33
N GLY A 276 -5.62 2.04 -13.93
CA GLY A 276 -5.30 3.37 -14.44
C GLY A 276 -6.34 4.45 -14.12
N LEU A 277 -7.15 4.26 -13.07
CA LEU A 277 -8.28 5.14 -12.75
C LEU A 277 -7.83 6.55 -12.36
N LEU A 278 -6.65 6.67 -11.74
CA LEU A 278 -6.16 7.95 -11.23
C LEU A 278 -5.04 8.51 -12.11
N SER A 279 -5.23 9.77 -12.50
CA SER A 279 -4.18 10.64 -13.01
C SER A 279 -3.13 10.87 -11.92
N ASN A 280 -1.87 10.86 -12.33
CA ASN A 280 -0.73 11.07 -11.44
C ASN A 280 -0.04 12.42 -11.69
N HIS A 281 -0.81 13.41 -12.18
CA HIS A 281 -0.38 14.79 -12.39
C HIS A 281 -1.07 15.75 -11.42
N GLY A 282 -0.41 16.88 -11.13
CA GLY A 282 -0.97 17.95 -10.29
C GLY A 282 -1.29 17.48 -8.87
N LEU A 283 -2.54 17.66 -8.44
CA LEU A 283 -3.05 17.15 -7.15
C LEU A 283 -3.20 15.61 -7.10
N GLY A 284 -3.16 14.92 -8.24
CA GLY A 284 -3.39 13.48 -8.35
C GLY A 284 -2.59 12.63 -7.36
N PRO A 285 -1.25 12.82 -7.25
CA PRO A 285 -0.42 12.10 -6.29
C PRO A 285 -0.82 12.29 -4.82
N ILE A 286 -1.07 13.52 -4.40
CA ILE A 286 -1.44 13.78 -3.02
C ILE A 286 -2.85 13.25 -2.74
N GLY A 287 -3.80 13.45 -3.66
CA GLY A 287 -5.16 12.95 -3.55
C GLY A 287 -5.25 11.43 -3.45
N ARG A 288 -4.53 10.69 -4.31
CA ARG A 288 -4.51 9.22 -4.23
C ARG A 288 -3.95 8.71 -2.91
N ASN A 289 -2.95 9.39 -2.35
CA ASN A 289 -2.36 9.01 -1.07
C ASN A 289 -3.30 9.29 0.09
N VAL A 290 -4.04 10.41 0.06
CA VAL A 290 -5.09 10.65 1.05
C VAL A 290 -6.16 9.56 0.95
N GLY A 291 -6.61 9.22 -0.25
CA GLY A 291 -7.57 8.12 -0.45
C GLY A 291 -7.07 6.77 0.07
N GLU A 292 -5.79 6.47 -0.09
CA GLU A 292 -5.15 5.30 0.51
C GLU A 292 -5.18 5.36 2.04
N VAL A 293 -4.79 6.48 2.65
CA VAL A 293 -4.81 6.68 4.11
C VAL A 293 -6.20 6.41 4.69
N LEU A 294 -7.26 6.88 4.02
CA LEU A 294 -8.66 6.60 4.43
C LEU A 294 -8.97 5.09 4.43
N GLY A 295 -8.39 4.34 3.50
CA GLY A 295 -8.47 2.88 3.47
C GLY A 295 -7.69 2.20 4.58
N VAL A 296 -6.56 2.76 5.01
CA VAL A 296 -5.63 2.16 5.99
C VAL A 296 -5.63 2.88 7.34
N PHE A 297 -6.80 2.94 7.97
CA PHE A 297 -6.98 3.44 9.35
C PHE A 297 -6.77 4.96 9.50
N GLY A 298 -6.90 5.74 8.43
CA GLY A 298 -7.15 7.17 8.53
C GLY A 298 -8.58 7.43 8.97
N THR A 299 -8.82 8.53 9.68
CA THR A 299 -10.18 8.97 10.02
C THR A 299 -10.66 10.01 9.03
N LEU A 300 -11.97 10.02 8.78
CA LEU A 300 -12.66 11.04 8.02
C LEU A 300 -14.01 11.34 8.67
N ASP A 301 -14.36 12.62 8.76
CA ASP A 301 -15.67 13.08 9.20
C ASP A 301 -16.37 13.79 8.03
N ILE A 302 -17.22 13.05 7.31
CA ILE A 302 -18.00 13.58 6.18
C ILE A 302 -19.23 14.32 6.73
N LYS A 303 -19.36 15.57 6.34
CA LYS A 303 -20.47 16.44 6.74
C LYS A 303 -20.91 17.32 5.56
N PRO A 304 -22.11 17.92 5.59
CA PRO A 304 -22.51 18.88 4.56
C PRO A 304 -21.47 20.00 4.39
N GLY A 305 -21.20 20.40 3.15
CA GLY A 305 -20.12 21.32 2.80
C GLY A 305 -18.82 20.63 2.35
N VAL A 306 -17.69 21.34 2.49
CA VAL A 306 -16.46 21.07 1.72
C VAL A 306 -15.20 20.84 2.55
N LEU A 307 -15.31 20.79 3.89
CA LEU A 307 -14.17 20.65 4.80
C LEU A 307 -14.41 19.42 5.67
N TYR A 308 -13.67 18.34 5.43
CA TYR A 308 -13.82 17.07 6.16
C TYR A 308 -12.62 16.84 7.07
N PRO A 309 -12.80 16.92 8.41
CA PRO A 309 -11.74 16.61 9.34
C PRO A 309 -11.15 15.23 9.09
N THR A 310 -9.82 15.17 8.99
CA THR A 310 -9.09 13.93 8.75
C THR A 310 -7.82 13.83 9.58
N SER A 311 -7.38 12.60 9.85
CA SER A 311 -6.07 12.32 10.46
C SER A 311 -4.91 12.34 9.45
N ALA A 312 -5.20 12.38 8.14
CA ALA A 312 -4.20 12.33 7.08
C ALA A 312 -3.16 13.45 7.22
N LYS A 313 -1.87 13.08 7.12
CA LYS A 313 -0.75 14.03 7.26
C LYS A 313 -0.24 14.47 5.88
N VAL A 314 -0.97 15.37 5.24
CA VAL A 314 -0.75 15.76 3.83
C VAL A 314 0.69 16.23 3.54
N ALA A 315 1.30 17.02 4.43
CA ALA A 315 2.69 17.43 4.28
C ALA A 315 3.68 16.24 4.29
N ASN A 316 3.40 15.22 5.11
CA ASN A 316 4.19 13.98 5.12
C ASN A 316 3.98 13.14 3.86
N LEU A 317 2.76 13.11 3.32
CA LEU A 317 2.49 12.48 2.02
C LEU A 317 3.33 13.13 0.92
N GLY A 318 3.46 14.46 0.92
CA GLY A 318 4.37 15.18 0.01
C GLY A 318 5.84 14.78 0.18
N ARG A 319 6.31 14.54 1.42
CA ARG A 319 7.67 14.04 1.69
C ARG A 319 7.89 12.63 1.16
N LEU A 320 6.91 11.74 1.35
CA LEU A 320 6.94 10.37 0.85
C LEU A 320 7.02 10.35 -0.68
N GLU A 321 6.19 11.16 -1.37
CA GLU A 321 6.29 11.36 -2.83
C GLU A 321 7.68 11.83 -3.25
N LYS A 322 8.21 12.85 -2.55
CA LYS A 322 9.51 13.42 -2.90
C LYS A 322 10.64 12.41 -2.80
N TRP A 323 10.63 11.53 -1.80
CA TRP A 323 11.64 10.47 -1.69
C TRP A 323 11.49 9.43 -2.80
N MET A 324 10.25 9.05 -3.15
CA MET A 324 9.97 8.12 -4.24
C MET A 324 10.46 8.62 -5.61
N GLU A 325 10.57 9.93 -5.85
CA GLU A 325 11.10 10.44 -7.14
C GLU A 325 12.50 9.90 -7.47
N SER A 326 13.32 9.72 -6.43
CA SER A 326 14.68 9.20 -6.51
C SER A 326 14.77 7.68 -6.37
N LEU A 327 13.64 7.00 -6.14
CA LEU A 327 13.60 5.55 -6.04
C LEU A 327 13.75 4.92 -7.42
N TRP A 328 14.52 3.85 -7.41
CA TRP A 328 15.14 3.23 -8.57
C TRP A 328 14.79 1.75 -8.55
N SER A 329 14.37 1.19 -9.69
CA SER A 329 14.12 -0.26 -9.79
C SER A 329 15.37 -1.08 -9.42
N PRO A 330 15.23 -2.23 -8.74
CA PRO A 330 16.36 -3.08 -8.40
C PRO A 330 16.92 -3.77 -9.65
N LYS A 331 18.23 -3.67 -9.88
CA LYS A 331 18.92 -4.52 -10.87
C LYS A 331 19.00 -5.96 -10.36
N TRP A 332 19.04 -6.92 -11.28
CA TRP A 332 19.40 -8.29 -10.93
C TRP A 332 20.78 -8.35 -10.26
N PRO A 333 20.87 -8.83 -9.02
CA PRO A 333 22.14 -8.81 -8.29
C PRO A 333 22.99 -10.03 -8.63
N GLU A 334 23.71 -9.97 -9.75
CA GLU A 334 24.57 -11.05 -10.27
C GLU A 334 25.55 -11.60 -9.22
N LYS A 335 26.04 -10.74 -8.32
CA LYS A 335 26.93 -11.12 -7.20
C LYS A 335 26.32 -12.18 -6.28
N TYR A 336 25.01 -12.15 -6.08
CA TYR A 336 24.32 -13.00 -5.10
C TYR A 336 23.54 -14.14 -5.77
N ILE A 337 22.92 -13.87 -6.92
CA ILE A 337 22.00 -14.83 -7.56
C ILE A 337 22.66 -15.58 -8.74
N GLY A 338 23.74 -15.03 -9.29
CA GLY A 338 24.45 -15.58 -10.44
C GLY A 338 24.38 -14.68 -11.67
N ALA A 339 25.39 -14.83 -12.53
CA ALA A 339 25.56 -14.01 -13.72
C ALA A 339 24.43 -14.21 -14.74
N ILE A 340 24.14 -13.14 -15.49
CA ILE A 340 23.19 -13.20 -16.60
C ILE A 340 23.88 -13.82 -17.82
N ASP A 341 23.24 -14.80 -18.45
CA ASP A 341 23.69 -15.34 -19.73
C ASP A 341 23.48 -14.28 -20.82
N THR A 342 24.58 -13.61 -21.17
CA THR A 342 24.57 -12.44 -22.06
C THR A 342 24.15 -12.82 -23.49
N GLU A 343 24.46 -14.03 -23.96
CA GLU A 343 24.06 -14.48 -25.29
C GLU A 343 22.54 -14.65 -25.36
N LYS A 344 21.96 -15.35 -24.38
CA LYS A 344 20.51 -15.51 -24.26
C LYS A 344 19.80 -14.19 -24.03
N ALA A 345 20.31 -13.33 -23.15
CA ALA A 345 19.72 -12.03 -22.89
C ALA A 345 19.70 -11.14 -24.15
N ASN A 346 20.76 -11.17 -24.97
CA ASN A 346 20.80 -10.45 -26.24
C ASN A 346 19.79 -11.01 -27.26
N ALA A 347 19.65 -12.34 -27.35
CA ALA A 347 18.60 -12.95 -28.18
C ALA A 347 17.19 -12.59 -27.67
N GLY A 348 16.98 -12.63 -26.35
CA GLY A 348 15.73 -12.28 -25.69
C GLY A 348 15.35 -10.82 -25.86
N LYS A 349 16.33 -9.91 -25.94
CA LYS A 349 16.10 -8.50 -26.26
C LYS A 349 15.42 -8.32 -27.61
N ILE A 350 15.81 -9.12 -28.61
CA ILE A 350 15.19 -9.11 -29.95
C ILE A 350 13.74 -9.63 -29.85
N VAL A 351 13.53 -10.73 -29.14
CA VAL A 351 12.18 -11.28 -28.89
C VAL A 351 11.30 -10.23 -28.19
N TYR A 352 11.81 -9.56 -27.17
CA TYR A 352 11.11 -8.51 -26.42
C TYR A 352 10.73 -7.33 -27.32
N ALA A 353 11.66 -6.84 -28.14
CA ALA A 353 11.42 -5.74 -29.05
C ALA A 353 10.29 -6.05 -30.05
N ASN A 354 10.15 -7.32 -30.47
CA ASN A 354 9.13 -7.72 -31.42
C ASN A 354 7.77 -8.02 -30.79
N ASN A 355 7.72 -8.40 -29.50
CA ASN A 355 6.51 -8.97 -28.88
C ASN A 355 5.98 -8.19 -27.66
N CYS A 356 6.79 -7.38 -27.00
CA CYS A 356 6.48 -6.83 -25.68
C CYS A 356 6.50 -5.30 -25.64
N VAL A 357 7.44 -4.68 -26.35
CA VAL A 357 7.75 -3.24 -26.19
C VAL A 357 6.60 -2.30 -26.54
N SER A 358 5.65 -2.72 -27.39
CA SER A 358 4.48 -1.91 -27.77
C SER A 358 3.53 -1.63 -26.59
N CYS A 359 3.58 -2.46 -25.55
CA CYS A 359 2.81 -2.29 -24.32
C CYS A 359 3.72 -1.97 -23.13
N HIS A 360 4.90 -2.60 -23.08
CA HIS A 360 5.85 -2.47 -21.99
C HIS A 360 7.07 -1.66 -22.45
N ALA A 361 6.98 -0.34 -22.34
CA ALA A 361 8.09 0.53 -22.73
C ALA A 361 9.35 0.25 -21.88
N THR A 362 10.52 0.25 -22.52
CA THR A 362 11.81 0.17 -21.83
C THR A 362 12.15 1.52 -21.21
N ILE A 363 12.49 1.53 -19.92
CA ILE A 363 12.80 2.75 -19.17
C ILE A 363 14.24 2.69 -18.66
N GLU A 364 14.98 3.78 -18.85
CA GLU A 364 16.27 3.97 -18.21
C GLU A 364 16.07 4.38 -16.76
N ARG A 365 16.23 3.41 -15.85
CA ARG A 365 15.89 3.54 -14.43
C ARG A 365 16.58 4.69 -13.69
N THR A 366 17.76 5.13 -14.14
CA THR A 366 18.53 6.22 -13.52
C THR A 366 18.27 7.59 -14.15
N ASN A 367 17.54 7.65 -15.26
CA ASN A 367 17.25 8.91 -15.93
C ASN A 367 16.26 9.74 -15.07
N PRO A 368 16.64 10.94 -14.60
CA PRO A 368 15.77 11.77 -13.76
C PRO A 368 14.56 12.31 -14.54
N ASP A 369 14.68 12.45 -15.85
CA ASP A 369 13.64 13.01 -16.73
C ASP A 369 12.76 11.93 -17.37
N ARG A 370 12.92 10.66 -16.99
CA ARG A 370 12.10 9.57 -17.51
C ARG A 370 10.61 9.86 -17.30
N ARG A 371 9.80 9.40 -18.24
CA ARG A 371 8.34 9.46 -18.19
C ARG A 371 7.81 8.07 -18.50
N VAL A 372 6.85 7.64 -17.70
CA VAL A 372 6.16 6.37 -17.90
C VAL A 372 4.76 6.68 -18.41
N PHE A 373 4.53 6.37 -19.68
CA PHE A 373 3.19 6.43 -20.27
C PHE A 373 2.59 5.04 -20.26
N ALA A 374 1.63 4.84 -19.37
CA ALA A 374 0.92 3.57 -19.26
C ALA A 374 0.06 3.32 -20.51
N ASN A 375 0.24 2.17 -21.15
CA ASN A 375 -0.68 1.71 -22.20
C ASN A 375 -1.89 1.03 -21.52
N MET A 376 -3.08 1.60 -21.70
CA MET A 376 -4.33 1.07 -21.16
C MET A 376 -4.94 0.07 -22.13
N ILE A 377 -5.12 -1.17 -21.68
CA ILE A 377 -5.66 -2.25 -22.50
C ILE A 377 -7.05 -2.61 -21.96
N ALA A 378 -8.06 -2.51 -22.82
CA ALA A 378 -9.43 -2.88 -22.47
C ALA A 378 -9.54 -4.35 -22.06
N LEU A 379 -10.41 -4.66 -21.09
CA LEU A 379 -10.61 -6.04 -20.60
C LEU A 379 -10.87 -7.05 -21.72
N LYS A 380 -11.67 -6.68 -22.72
CA LYS A 380 -11.97 -7.54 -23.87
C LYS A 380 -10.72 -7.94 -24.69
N SER A 381 -9.71 -7.08 -24.71
CA SER A 381 -8.47 -7.32 -25.47
C SER A 381 -7.41 -8.03 -24.64
N ILE A 382 -7.26 -7.67 -23.35
CA ILE A 382 -6.25 -8.29 -22.48
C ILE A 382 -6.71 -9.65 -21.94
N GLY A 383 -8.00 -9.81 -21.70
CA GLY A 383 -8.62 -11.07 -21.27
C GLY A 383 -8.22 -11.54 -19.87
N THR A 384 -7.58 -10.72 -19.05
CA THR A 384 -7.26 -11.07 -17.65
C THR A 384 -8.49 -10.96 -16.74
N ASP A 385 -8.39 -11.47 -15.51
CA ASP A 385 -9.50 -11.41 -14.53
C ASP A 385 -10.15 -10.01 -14.47
N PRO A 386 -11.47 -9.89 -14.69
CA PRO A 386 -12.11 -8.59 -14.85
C PRO A 386 -12.57 -7.97 -13.53
N LEU A 387 -12.56 -8.73 -12.42
CA LEU A 387 -13.39 -8.43 -11.25
C LEU A 387 -12.99 -7.12 -10.58
N MET A 388 -11.69 -6.85 -10.41
CA MET A 388 -11.22 -5.60 -9.80
C MET A 388 -11.65 -4.36 -10.61
N ALA A 389 -11.48 -4.42 -11.93
CA ALA A 389 -11.87 -3.30 -12.79
C ALA A 389 -13.39 -3.12 -12.88
N ILE A 390 -14.19 -4.18 -12.74
CA ILE A 390 -15.66 -4.11 -12.68
C ILE A 390 -16.11 -3.53 -11.33
N ASN A 391 -15.58 -4.02 -10.21
CA ASN A 391 -15.92 -3.54 -8.87
C ASN A 391 -15.67 -2.03 -8.72
N ALA A 392 -14.64 -1.50 -9.40
CA ALA A 392 -14.34 -0.06 -9.44
C ALA A 392 -15.48 0.80 -10.06
N THR A 393 -16.43 0.18 -10.77
CA THR A 393 -17.58 0.86 -11.41
C THR A 393 -18.88 0.73 -10.61
N HIS A 394 -18.84 0.16 -9.40
CA HIS A 394 -20.04 0.05 -8.58
C HIS A 394 -20.51 1.39 -8.04
N LYS A 395 -21.80 1.44 -7.70
CA LYS A 395 -22.49 2.62 -7.17
C LYS A 395 -22.88 2.41 -5.71
N ALA A 396 -23.09 3.51 -5.00
CA ALA A 396 -23.56 3.54 -3.62
C ALA A 396 -24.60 4.64 -3.46
N SER A 397 -25.39 4.54 -2.40
CA SER A 397 -26.21 5.64 -1.89
C SER A 397 -25.31 6.77 -1.41
N THR A 398 -25.66 8.01 -1.75
CA THR A 398 -24.88 9.21 -1.38
C THR A 398 -25.29 9.78 -0.02
N GLY A 399 -26.47 9.41 0.49
CA GLY A 399 -27.01 9.86 1.78
C GLY A 399 -26.95 11.37 1.95
N ILE A 400 -26.23 11.83 2.98
CA ILE A 400 -26.07 13.26 3.32
C ILE A 400 -25.42 14.10 2.21
N LEU A 401 -24.80 13.46 1.21
CA LEU A 401 -24.22 14.13 0.06
C LEU A 401 -25.22 14.34 -1.09
N GLU A 402 -26.46 13.81 -1.02
CA GLU A 402 -27.46 14.09 -2.06
C GLU A 402 -27.68 15.60 -2.23
N GLY A 403 -27.50 16.12 -3.44
CA GLY A 403 -27.57 17.54 -3.76
C GLY A 403 -26.29 18.34 -3.50
N GLU A 404 -25.30 17.77 -2.81
CA GLU A 404 -23.96 18.35 -2.67
C GLU A 404 -23.15 18.20 -3.96
N LYS A 405 -22.14 19.05 -4.13
CA LYS A 405 -21.24 19.00 -5.31
C LYS A 405 -20.42 17.71 -5.31
N ILE A 406 -20.28 17.09 -6.48
CA ILE A 406 -19.42 15.89 -6.65
C ILE A 406 -17.96 16.26 -6.45
N THR A 407 -17.52 17.32 -7.13
CA THR A 407 -16.19 17.90 -6.94
C THR A 407 -16.33 19.37 -6.61
N LEU A 408 -15.32 19.94 -5.97
CA LEU A 408 -15.33 21.34 -5.55
C LEU A 408 -15.20 22.32 -6.72
N VAL A 409 -14.79 21.82 -7.90
CA VAL A 409 -14.52 22.62 -9.10
C VAL A 409 -15.61 22.51 -10.16
N ASP A 410 -16.40 21.44 -10.15
CA ASP A 410 -17.53 21.23 -11.06
C ASP A 410 -18.86 21.70 -10.42
N ASP A 411 -19.86 21.97 -11.26
CA ASP A 411 -21.24 22.25 -10.86
C ASP A 411 -22.12 20.99 -10.84
N ALA A 412 -21.57 19.83 -11.24
CA ALA A 412 -22.22 18.55 -11.07
C ALA A 412 -22.48 18.26 -9.57
N VAL A 413 -23.71 17.84 -9.25
CA VAL A 413 -24.14 17.46 -7.91
C VAL A 413 -24.48 15.98 -7.84
N PHE A 414 -24.34 15.40 -6.65
CA PHE A 414 -24.76 14.04 -6.39
C PHE A 414 -26.28 13.90 -6.50
N GLY A 415 -26.74 12.88 -7.23
CA GLY A 415 -28.09 12.34 -7.07
C GLY A 415 -28.14 11.34 -5.93
N LYS A 416 -29.28 10.65 -5.72
CA LYS A 416 -29.47 9.61 -4.69
C LYS A 416 -28.40 8.51 -4.66
N THR A 417 -27.83 8.21 -5.83
CA THR A 417 -26.75 7.24 -5.97
C THR A 417 -25.67 7.81 -6.88
N ALA A 418 -24.43 7.43 -6.62
CA ALA A 418 -23.28 7.81 -7.42
C ALA A 418 -22.26 6.67 -7.46
N TYR A 419 -21.29 6.76 -8.37
CA TYR A 419 -20.20 5.79 -8.38
C TYR A 419 -19.37 5.94 -7.10
N LYS A 420 -18.97 4.81 -6.50
CA LYS A 420 -18.20 4.83 -5.25
C LYS A 420 -16.90 5.63 -5.40
N ALA A 421 -16.26 5.56 -6.56
CA ALA A 421 -15.11 6.38 -6.92
C ALA A 421 -15.39 7.90 -6.84
N GLN A 422 -16.58 8.36 -7.23
CA GLN A 422 -16.95 9.78 -7.14
C GLN A 422 -17.15 10.23 -5.69
N ILE A 423 -17.74 9.38 -4.86
CA ILE A 423 -17.88 9.65 -3.41
C ILE A 423 -16.49 9.71 -2.77
N LEU A 424 -15.60 8.78 -3.13
CA LEU A 424 -14.20 8.80 -2.69
C LEU A 424 -13.48 10.07 -3.13
N THR A 425 -13.63 10.49 -4.38
CA THR A 425 -13.09 11.76 -4.89
C THR A 425 -13.54 12.93 -4.04
N ASN A 426 -14.85 13.03 -3.76
CA ASN A 426 -15.41 14.08 -2.92
C ASN A 426 -14.83 14.06 -1.49
N ALA A 427 -14.73 12.87 -0.89
CA ALA A 427 -14.13 12.66 0.43
C ALA A 427 -12.66 13.11 0.48
N VAL A 428 -11.87 12.75 -0.53
CA VAL A 428 -10.46 13.15 -0.66
C VAL A 428 -10.33 14.67 -0.83
N GLU A 429 -11.15 15.28 -1.69
CA GLU A 429 -11.15 16.73 -1.84
C GLU A 429 -11.49 17.41 -0.50
N GLY A 430 -12.58 17.02 0.16
CA GLY A 430 -12.94 17.61 1.46
C GLY A 430 -11.85 17.47 2.53
N ALA A 431 -11.12 16.35 2.53
CA ALA A 431 -9.97 16.13 3.41
C ALA A 431 -8.77 17.05 3.08
N LEU A 432 -8.47 17.25 1.79
CA LEU A 432 -7.39 18.15 1.35
C LEU A 432 -7.68 19.62 1.67
N PHE A 433 -8.94 20.03 1.59
CA PHE A 433 -9.34 21.42 1.86
C PHE A 433 -9.41 21.75 3.36
N ASP A 434 -9.76 20.79 4.22
CA ASP A 434 -9.65 20.96 5.68
C ASP A 434 -8.20 21.22 6.10
N HIS A 435 -7.23 20.62 5.39
CA HIS A 435 -5.79 20.77 5.62
C HIS A 435 -5.11 21.69 4.59
N LEU A 436 -5.75 22.78 4.16
CA LEU A 436 -5.26 23.62 3.04
C LEU A 436 -3.78 24.01 3.16
N LEU A 437 -3.30 24.41 4.34
CA LEU A 437 -1.88 24.73 4.56
C LEU A 437 -0.98 23.49 4.38
N GLY A 438 -1.37 22.35 4.94
CA GLY A 438 -0.65 21.08 4.77
C GLY A 438 -0.69 20.56 3.33
N THR A 439 -1.76 20.83 2.59
CA THR A 439 -1.90 20.54 1.16
C THR A 439 -0.95 21.41 0.33
N VAL A 440 -0.91 22.71 0.58
CA VAL A 440 0.06 23.61 -0.06
C VAL A 440 1.49 23.20 0.28
N GLU A 441 1.79 22.89 1.54
CA GLU A 441 3.11 22.40 1.96
C GLU A 441 3.48 21.09 1.25
N GLY A 442 2.55 20.12 1.21
CA GLY A 442 2.75 18.83 0.54
C GLY A 442 3.05 18.98 -0.95
N LEU A 443 2.31 19.85 -1.65
CA LEU A 443 2.54 20.17 -3.06
C LEU A 443 3.90 20.83 -3.28
N VAL A 444 4.26 21.82 -2.45
CA VAL A 444 5.56 22.51 -2.55
C VAL A 444 6.71 21.53 -2.31
N ILE A 445 6.61 20.65 -1.31
CA ILE A 445 7.64 19.63 -1.02
C ILE A 445 7.80 18.66 -2.20
N SER A 446 6.69 18.23 -2.79
CA SER A 446 6.65 17.27 -3.92
C SER A 446 6.85 17.92 -5.29
N HIS A 447 7.02 19.24 -5.38
CA HIS A 447 7.15 19.98 -6.64
C HIS A 447 6.00 19.72 -7.63
N LEU A 448 4.78 19.53 -7.09
CA LEU A 448 3.55 19.30 -7.86
C LEU A 448 2.75 20.59 -8.01
N ASP A 449 2.12 20.76 -9.18
CA ASP A 449 1.25 21.90 -9.47
C ASP A 449 -0.16 21.74 -8.88
N ILE A 450 -0.88 22.85 -8.68
CA ILE A 450 -2.27 22.88 -8.18
C ILE A 450 -3.29 22.51 -9.29
N ALA A 451 -2.83 22.06 -10.46
CA ALA A 451 -3.73 21.67 -11.55
C ALA A 451 -4.68 20.55 -11.08
N THR A 452 -5.98 20.77 -11.27
CA THR A 452 -7.02 19.78 -10.97
C THR A 452 -6.81 18.56 -11.85
N SER A 453 -6.60 17.40 -11.22
CA SER A 453 -6.69 16.12 -11.92
C SER A 453 -8.15 15.78 -12.20
N ASP A 454 -8.42 15.19 -13.35
CA ASP A 454 -9.75 14.67 -13.67
C ASP A 454 -10.03 13.42 -12.82
N PHE A 455 -10.54 13.64 -11.62
CA PHE A 455 -10.96 12.57 -10.70
C PHE A 455 -12.35 12.00 -11.06
N ASN A 456 -12.99 12.51 -12.12
CA ASN A 456 -14.35 12.16 -12.54
C ASN A 456 -14.40 11.15 -13.69
N ALA A 457 -13.28 10.80 -14.30
CA ALA A 457 -13.24 9.86 -15.42
C ALA A 457 -13.49 8.42 -14.93
N ILE A 458 -14.72 7.94 -15.05
CA ILE A 458 -15.01 6.50 -14.98
C ILE A 458 -14.58 5.90 -16.31
N ALA A 459 -13.31 5.51 -16.36
CA ALA A 459 -12.75 4.88 -17.53
C ALA A 459 -13.47 3.55 -17.80
N THR A 460 -13.54 3.19 -19.08
CA THR A 460 -13.92 1.84 -19.48
C THR A 460 -13.02 0.84 -18.73
N PRO A 461 -13.57 -0.22 -18.11
CA PRO A 461 -12.77 -1.22 -17.41
C PRO A 461 -11.59 -1.70 -18.27
N SER A 462 -10.40 -1.51 -17.74
CA SER A 462 -9.13 -1.73 -18.43
C SER A 462 -8.01 -1.97 -17.41
N TYR A 463 -6.87 -2.46 -17.89
CA TYR A 463 -5.66 -2.57 -17.09
C TYR A 463 -4.48 -1.94 -17.79
N LYS A 464 -3.59 -1.35 -17.00
CA LYS A 464 -2.33 -0.80 -17.51
C LYS A 464 -1.31 -1.90 -17.79
N ALA A 465 -0.62 -1.79 -18.91
CA ALA A 465 0.68 -2.43 -19.10
C ALA A 465 1.73 -1.62 -18.31
N ARG A 466 2.17 -2.16 -17.17
CA ARG A 466 3.18 -1.51 -16.31
C ARG A 466 4.60 -1.64 -16.89
N PRO A 467 5.54 -0.76 -16.53
CA PRO A 467 6.97 -1.00 -16.72
C PRO A 467 7.41 -2.35 -16.19
N LEU A 468 8.40 -2.95 -16.84
CA LEU A 468 8.97 -4.24 -16.45
C LEU A 468 10.35 -4.09 -15.78
N ASN A 469 10.76 -2.87 -15.46
CA ASN A 469 11.98 -2.65 -14.70
C ASN A 469 11.88 -3.27 -13.30
N GLY A 470 12.90 -4.01 -12.88
CA GLY A 470 12.91 -4.74 -11.62
C GLY A 470 11.91 -5.91 -11.56
N ILE A 471 11.40 -6.38 -12.70
CA ILE A 471 10.32 -7.39 -12.77
C ILE A 471 10.65 -8.65 -11.98
N TRP A 472 11.92 -9.03 -11.90
CA TRP A 472 12.40 -10.20 -11.18
C TRP A 472 12.01 -10.22 -9.69
N ALA A 473 11.81 -9.05 -9.10
CA ALA A 473 11.47 -8.87 -7.68
C ALA A 473 9.97 -8.65 -7.44
N THR A 474 9.10 -8.89 -8.43
CA THR A 474 7.67 -8.48 -8.38
C THR A 474 6.69 -9.62 -8.62
N ALA A 475 7.13 -10.86 -8.48
CA ALA A 475 6.25 -12.01 -8.50
C ALA A 475 5.35 -12.05 -7.25
N PRO A 476 4.17 -12.69 -7.32
CA PRO A 476 3.55 -13.29 -8.50
C PRO A 476 3.06 -12.26 -9.54
N PHE A 477 2.79 -12.71 -10.76
CA PHE A 477 2.46 -11.87 -11.92
C PHE A 477 0.97 -11.79 -12.23
N LEU A 478 0.64 -10.89 -13.16
CA LEU A 478 -0.67 -10.28 -13.40
C LEU A 478 -1.13 -9.41 -12.22
N HIS A 479 -2.19 -8.63 -12.43
CA HIS A 479 -2.67 -7.69 -11.41
C HIS A 479 -3.10 -8.39 -10.12
N ASN A 480 -3.62 -9.62 -10.21
CA ASN A 480 -4.12 -10.40 -9.08
C ASN A 480 -3.12 -11.44 -8.53
N GLY A 481 -1.90 -11.51 -9.08
CA GLY A 481 -0.87 -12.45 -8.62
C GLY A 481 -1.18 -13.92 -8.95
N SER A 482 -1.99 -14.17 -9.98
CA SER A 482 -2.48 -15.51 -10.35
C SER A 482 -1.49 -16.37 -11.15
N VAL A 483 -0.32 -15.84 -11.49
CA VAL A 483 0.73 -16.55 -12.24
C VAL A 483 2.05 -16.48 -11.45
N PRO A 484 2.62 -17.61 -10.99
CA PRO A 484 3.66 -17.57 -9.96
C PRO A 484 5.04 -17.09 -10.45
N ASN A 485 5.36 -17.30 -11.73
CA ASN A 485 6.67 -16.97 -12.29
C ASN A 485 6.55 -16.58 -13.78
N ILE A 486 7.61 -15.99 -14.36
CA ILE A 486 7.58 -15.53 -15.76
C ILE A 486 7.42 -16.70 -16.73
N TRP A 487 8.00 -17.87 -16.41
CA TRP A 487 7.86 -19.06 -17.25
C TRP A 487 6.40 -19.50 -17.41
N GLU A 488 5.64 -19.57 -16.32
CA GLU A 488 4.20 -19.85 -16.35
C GLU A 488 3.42 -18.80 -17.15
N LEU A 489 3.80 -17.51 -17.07
CA LEU A 489 3.14 -16.45 -17.84
C LEU A 489 3.26 -16.67 -19.36
N LEU A 490 4.40 -17.22 -19.81
CA LEU A 490 4.69 -17.52 -21.20
C LEU A 490 4.12 -18.87 -21.67
N LYS A 491 3.46 -19.66 -20.80
CA LYS A 491 2.73 -20.85 -21.25
C LYS A 491 1.38 -20.48 -21.86
N PRO A 492 0.87 -21.30 -22.80
CA PRO A 492 -0.55 -21.25 -23.15
C PRO A 492 -1.42 -21.29 -21.90
N GLU A 493 -2.49 -20.50 -21.87
CA GLU A 493 -3.34 -20.33 -20.68
C GLU A 493 -3.87 -21.65 -20.10
N ALA A 494 -4.20 -22.60 -20.98
CA ALA A 494 -4.68 -23.94 -20.62
C ALA A 494 -3.61 -24.77 -19.87
N GLU A 495 -2.33 -24.48 -20.06
CA GLU A 495 -1.19 -25.19 -19.46
C GLU A 495 -0.65 -24.51 -18.20
N ARG A 496 -1.12 -23.29 -17.89
CA ARG A 496 -0.74 -22.58 -16.65
C ARG A 496 -1.20 -23.35 -15.42
N VAL A 497 -0.35 -23.39 -14.40
CA VAL A 497 -0.69 -23.98 -13.10
C VAL A 497 -1.99 -23.41 -12.54
N LYS A 498 -2.90 -24.27 -12.08
CA LYS A 498 -4.22 -23.87 -11.55
C LYS A 498 -4.25 -23.70 -10.03
N VAL A 499 -3.35 -24.39 -9.34
CA VAL A 499 -3.20 -24.32 -7.88
C VAL A 499 -1.72 -24.30 -7.54
N PHE A 500 -1.30 -23.33 -6.75
CA PHE A 500 0.08 -23.20 -6.26
C PHE A 500 0.09 -22.53 -4.88
N TYR A 501 1.23 -22.52 -4.19
CA TYR A 501 1.33 -21.96 -2.85
C TYR A 501 2.13 -20.66 -2.85
N VAL A 502 1.68 -19.67 -2.08
CA VAL A 502 2.30 -18.32 -1.97
C VAL A 502 2.72 -18.09 -0.52
N GLY A 503 3.68 -17.19 -0.30
CA GLY A 503 4.20 -16.84 1.04
C GLY A 503 5.67 -17.18 1.23
N SER A 504 6.28 -17.90 0.28
CA SER A 504 7.74 -18.03 0.22
C SER A 504 8.37 -16.68 -0.13
N ARG A 505 9.57 -16.46 0.43
CA ARG A 505 10.47 -15.37 0.02
C ARG A 505 11.67 -15.92 -0.77
N GLU A 506 11.78 -17.24 -0.93
CA GLU A 506 12.87 -17.89 -1.64
C GLU A 506 12.66 -17.74 -3.15
N LEU A 507 13.63 -17.13 -3.83
CA LEU A 507 13.60 -16.87 -5.26
C LEU A 507 13.91 -18.14 -6.05
N ASP A 508 13.11 -18.41 -7.07
CA ASP A 508 13.46 -19.29 -8.19
C ASP A 508 14.10 -18.43 -9.31
N PRO A 509 15.43 -18.43 -9.45
CA PRO A 509 16.11 -17.59 -10.44
C PRO A 509 16.00 -18.12 -11.88
N LYS A 510 15.57 -19.38 -12.05
CA LYS A 510 15.41 -20.00 -13.37
C LYS A 510 14.12 -19.53 -14.02
N ASN A 511 13.00 -19.67 -13.31
CA ASN A 511 11.69 -19.30 -13.84
C ASN A 511 11.31 -17.84 -13.56
N ILE A 512 12.08 -17.16 -12.70
CA ILE A 512 11.86 -15.81 -12.20
C ILE A 512 10.53 -15.72 -11.46
N GLY A 513 10.56 -16.07 -10.18
CA GLY A 513 9.42 -15.99 -9.26
C GLY A 513 9.85 -16.46 -7.87
N PHE A 514 8.88 -16.78 -7.02
CA PHE A 514 9.17 -17.41 -5.72
C PHE A 514 8.84 -18.90 -5.75
N GLU A 515 9.49 -19.66 -4.88
CA GLU A 515 9.16 -21.07 -4.67
C GLU A 515 7.69 -21.24 -4.27
N THR A 516 6.99 -22.14 -4.95
CA THR A 516 5.53 -22.31 -4.81
C THR A 516 5.11 -23.64 -4.17
N THR A 517 6.03 -24.31 -3.49
CA THR A 517 5.74 -25.56 -2.78
C THR A 517 4.93 -25.31 -1.52
N GLU A 518 4.03 -26.25 -1.21
CA GLU A 518 3.29 -26.22 0.06
C GLU A 518 4.24 -26.22 1.27
N SER A 519 3.95 -25.34 2.22
CA SER A 519 4.59 -25.32 3.52
C SER A 519 3.59 -24.90 4.60
N LYS A 520 3.96 -25.10 5.87
CA LYS A 520 3.11 -24.77 7.03
C LYS A 520 2.59 -23.33 7.04
N ASP A 521 3.39 -22.40 6.55
CA ASP A 521 3.09 -20.96 6.55
C ASP A 521 2.81 -20.43 5.14
N SER A 522 2.35 -21.30 4.23
CA SER A 522 1.98 -20.93 2.87
C SER A 522 0.47 -20.82 2.68
N PHE A 523 0.06 -20.02 1.70
CA PHE A 523 -1.31 -19.83 1.31
C PHE A 523 -1.59 -20.58 0.00
N LYS A 524 -2.60 -21.44 -0.02
CA LYS A 524 -3.04 -22.13 -1.24
C LYS A 524 -3.78 -21.15 -2.15
N TYR A 525 -3.17 -20.83 -3.28
CA TYR A 525 -3.77 -20.01 -4.32
C TYR A 525 -4.52 -20.90 -5.31
N ASP A 526 -5.82 -20.64 -5.52
CA ASP A 526 -6.67 -21.36 -6.46
C ASP A 526 -7.19 -20.41 -7.54
N THR A 527 -6.78 -20.66 -8.79
CA THR A 527 -7.11 -19.79 -9.94
C THR A 527 -8.49 -20.07 -10.52
N SER A 528 -9.31 -20.94 -9.91
CA SER A 528 -10.71 -21.17 -10.27
C SER A 528 -11.69 -20.26 -9.53
N ILE A 529 -11.21 -19.53 -8.53
CA ILE A 529 -11.99 -18.56 -7.74
C ILE A 529 -12.07 -17.24 -8.52
N ALA A 530 -13.26 -16.63 -8.57
CA ALA A 530 -13.44 -15.30 -9.17
C ALA A 530 -12.56 -14.24 -8.48
N GLY A 531 -11.91 -13.38 -9.25
CA GLY A 531 -10.87 -12.46 -8.73
C GLY A 531 -9.47 -13.08 -8.77
N ASN A 532 -9.36 -14.41 -8.85
CA ASN A 532 -8.08 -15.14 -8.87
C ASN A 532 -7.77 -15.76 -10.25
N TYR A 533 -8.58 -15.51 -11.30
CA TYR A 533 -8.38 -16.16 -12.59
C TYR A 533 -6.99 -15.84 -13.18
N ASN A 534 -6.34 -16.87 -13.74
CA ASN A 534 -5.02 -16.78 -14.39
C ASN A 534 -5.10 -16.67 -15.92
N MET A 535 -6.22 -16.17 -16.42
CA MET A 535 -6.54 -16.02 -17.84
C MET A 535 -5.90 -14.79 -18.48
N GLY A 536 -5.91 -14.75 -19.81
CA GLY A 536 -5.50 -13.58 -20.58
C GLY A 536 -4.00 -13.35 -20.61
N HIS A 537 -3.62 -12.18 -21.17
CA HIS A 537 -2.23 -11.85 -21.49
C HIS A 537 -1.57 -12.97 -22.31
N LEU A 538 -2.11 -13.23 -23.51
CA LEU A 538 -1.67 -14.33 -24.37
C LEU A 538 -0.40 -14.00 -25.20
N TYR A 539 0.13 -12.78 -25.07
CA TYR A 539 1.35 -12.34 -25.74
C TYR A 539 2.56 -13.17 -25.29
N GLY A 540 3.37 -13.62 -26.25
CA GLY A 540 4.54 -14.48 -25.99
C GLY A 540 4.22 -15.97 -25.78
N THR A 541 2.94 -16.37 -25.69
CA THR A 541 2.57 -17.78 -25.40
C THR A 541 2.84 -18.73 -26.57
N THR A 542 2.87 -18.21 -27.80
CA THR A 542 3.13 -18.96 -29.04
C THR A 542 4.60 -19.01 -29.44
N LEU A 543 5.49 -18.35 -28.69
CA LEU A 543 6.93 -18.41 -28.91
C LEU A 543 7.45 -19.85 -28.77
N THR A 544 8.54 -20.15 -29.47
CA THR A 544 9.25 -21.41 -29.25
C THR A 544 9.82 -21.48 -27.84
N GLU A 545 10.08 -22.69 -27.34
CA GLU A 545 10.66 -22.87 -26.01
C GLU A 545 11.98 -22.10 -25.85
N LYS A 546 12.83 -22.13 -26.88
CA LYS A 546 14.09 -21.38 -26.89
C LYS A 546 13.86 -19.87 -26.76
N GLU A 547 12.97 -19.30 -27.57
CA GLU A 547 12.67 -17.86 -27.51
C GLU A 547 12.08 -17.45 -26.15
N LYS A 548 11.29 -18.31 -25.51
CA LYS A 548 10.78 -18.08 -24.15
C LYS A 548 11.92 -18.03 -23.13
N TRP A 549 12.86 -18.97 -23.19
CA TRP A 549 14.03 -18.95 -22.30
C TRP A 549 14.97 -17.78 -22.54
N ASP A 550 15.20 -17.41 -23.80
CA ASP A 550 15.96 -16.21 -24.16
C ASP A 550 15.27 -14.96 -23.58
N LEU A 551 13.94 -14.86 -23.72
CA LEU A 551 13.13 -13.77 -23.16
C LEU A 551 13.18 -13.73 -21.63
N VAL A 552 13.06 -14.87 -20.95
CA VAL A 552 13.19 -14.96 -19.48
C VAL A 552 14.56 -14.45 -19.03
N GLU A 553 15.63 -14.82 -19.72
CA GLU A 553 16.98 -14.31 -19.39
C GLU A 553 17.09 -12.80 -19.61
N TYR A 554 16.50 -12.27 -20.69
CA TYR A 554 16.45 -10.82 -20.92
C TYR A 554 15.68 -10.07 -19.82
N MET A 555 14.61 -10.64 -19.27
CA MET A 555 13.85 -10.01 -18.17
C MET A 555 14.69 -9.79 -16.91
N LYS A 556 15.78 -10.54 -16.70
CA LYS A 556 16.74 -10.28 -15.61
C LYS A 556 17.49 -8.96 -15.79
N THR A 557 17.59 -8.45 -17.02
CA THR A 557 18.31 -7.21 -17.33
C THR A 557 17.50 -5.93 -17.10
N LEU A 558 16.18 -6.05 -16.87
CA LEU A 558 15.23 -4.93 -16.82
C LEU A 558 15.15 -4.26 -15.45
#